data_AF-A0A2N6A1I0-F1
#
_entry.id   AF-A0A2N6A1I0-F1
#
_cell.length_a   1.000
_cell.length_b   1.000
_cell.length_c   1.000
_cell.angle_alpha   90.00
_cell.angle_beta   90.00
_cell.angle_gamma   90.00
#
_symmetry.space_group_name_H-M   'P 1'
#
loop_
_entity.id
_entity.type
_entity.pdbx_description
1 polymer ?
#
loop_
_entity_poly.entity_id
_entity_poly.type
_entity_poly.pdbx_seq_one_letter_code
_entity_poly.pdbx_strand_id
1 'polypeptide(L)'
;MEQAKASPKAVRLFYFWSGIIATLAYRIIIVLNFYSSTWVKISWYVGTIGFILYFIHRFDVSKKRSDLIIEHRLREKLDRNTLDELNNDDKDALGYILRTLVSSKEKWNYYTIFILSGIALIVGILFDFVLKVE
;
A
#
# COMPACT_ATOMS: atom_id res chain seq x y z
N MET A 1 25.69 13.65 -2.97
CA MET A 1 24.54 12.76 -3.27
C MET A 1 23.28 13.48 -2.79
N GLU A 2 22.22 13.51 -3.60
CA GLU A 2 20.97 14.18 -3.24
C GLU A 2 20.38 13.48 -2.01
N GLN A 3 20.22 14.21 -0.90
CA GLN A 3 19.70 13.66 0.36
C GLN A 3 18.47 12.81 0.08
N ALA A 4 18.48 11.53 0.47
CA ALA A 4 17.34 10.64 0.36
C ALA A 4 16.19 11.21 1.22
N LYS A 5 15.39 12.09 0.63
CA LYS A 5 14.25 12.73 1.27
C LYS A 5 13.01 11.90 0.99
N ALA A 6 12.21 11.70 2.04
CA ALA A 6 10.91 11.07 1.87
C ALA A 6 10.05 11.93 0.94
N SER A 7 9.24 11.27 0.10
CA SER A 7 8.29 11.96 -0.79
C SER A 7 7.41 12.94 0.00
N PRO A 8 6.98 14.05 -0.63
CA PRO A 8 6.13 15.04 0.03
C PRO A 8 4.90 14.41 0.68
N LYS A 9 4.45 14.97 1.80
CA LYS A 9 3.29 14.46 2.56
C LYS A 9 2.04 14.34 1.68
N ALA A 10 1.80 15.30 0.79
CA ALA A 10 0.67 15.31 -0.13
C ALA A 10 0.69 14.11 -1.09
N VAL A 11 1.84 13.81 -1.69
CA VAL A 11 2.03 12.67 -2.61
C VAL A 11 1.75 11.35 -1.90
N ARG A 12 2.29 11.18 -0.68
CA ARG A 12 2.03 9.99 0.13
C ARG A 12 0.55 9.84 0.50
N LEU A 13 -0.13 10.95 0.76
CA LEU A 13 -1.56 10.95 1.09
C LEU A 13 -2.43 10.62 -0.13
N PHE A 14 -2.06 11.12 -1.31
CA PHE A 14 -2.73 10.79 -2.58
C PHE A 14 -2.70 9.28 -2.85
N TYR A 15 -1.51 8.66 -2.83
CA TYR A 15 -1.39 7.22 -3.04
C TYR A 15 -2.05 6.41 -1.92
N PHE A 16 -2.02 6.90 -0.68
CA PHE A 16 -2.76 6.28 0.41
C PHE A 16 -4.26 6.21 0.10
N TRP A 17 -4.88 7.34 -0.28
CA TRP A 17 -6.30 7.38 -0.61
C TRP A 17 -6.65 6.61 -1.88
N SER A 18 -5.76 6.55 -2.87
CA SER A 18 -5.99 5.75 -4.07
C SER A 18 -6.16 4.25 -3.73
N GLY A 19 -5.40 3.73 -2.77
CA GLY A 19 -5.54 2.36 -2.27
C GLY A 19 -6.87 2.12 -1.54
N ILE A 20 -7.30 3.08 -0.71
CA ILE A 20 -8.58 3.02 0.02
C ILE A 20 -9.76 3.04 -0.95
N ILE A 21 -9.76 3.99 -1.89
CA ILE A 21 -10.82 4.13 -2.90
C ILE A 21 -10.87 2.89 -3.79
N ALA A 22 -9.71 2.37 -4.19
CA ALA A 22 -9.66 1.16 -5.02
C ALA A 22 -10.23 -0.06 -4.30
N THR A 23 -9.88 -0.23 -3.02
CA THR A 23 -10.43 -1.30 -2.19
C THR A 23 -11.95 -1.18 -2.11
N LEU A 24 -12.46 0.01 -1.81
CA LEU A 24 -13.90 0.25 -1.73
C LEU A 24 -14.59 -0.04 -3.08
N ALA A 25 -14.00 0.43 -4.18
CA ALA A 25 -14.53 0.22 -5.53
C ALA A 25 -14.62 -1.28 -5.89
N TYR A 26 -13.62 -2.09 -5.55
CA TYR A 26 -13.72 -3.53 -5.76
C TYR A 26 -14.73 -4.20 -4.84
N ARG A 27 -14.83 -3.77 -3.59
CA ARG A 27 -15.72 -4.41 -2.61
C ARG A 27 -17.18 -4.09 -2.84
N ILE A 28 -17.50 -2.89 -3.33
CA ILE A 28 -18.88 -2.51 -3.66
C ILE A 28 -19.42 -3.23 -4.90
N ILE A 29 -18.55 -3.80 -5.77
CA ILE A 29 -18.98 -4.58 -6.94
C ILE A 29 -19.95 -5.71 -6.55
N ILE A 30 -19.73 -6.36 -5.40
CA ILE A 30 -20.61 -7.42 -4.90
C ILE A 30 -22.06 -6.93 -4.81
N VAL A 31 -22.25 -5.72 -4.29
CA VAL A 31 -23.57 -5.09 -4.19
C VAL A 31 -24.05 -4.65 -5.57
N LEU A 32 -23.21 -3.94 -6.32
CA LEU A 32 -23.56 -3.35 -7.62
C LEU A 32 -23.94 -4.38 -8.69
N ASN A 33 -23.46 -5.62 -8.54
CA ASN A 33 -23.80 -6.72 -9.44
C ASN A 33 -25.31 -6.95 -9.51
N PHE A 34 -26.03 -6.69 -8.41
CA PHE A 34 -27.50 -6.81 -8.33
C PHE A 34 -28.26 -5.56 -8.80
N TYR A 35 -27.57 -4.45 -9.10
CA TYR A 35 -28.22 -3.20 -9.52
C TYR A 35 -27.97 -2.87 -10.99
N SER A 36 -26.71 -2.88 -11.44
CA SER A 36 -26.38 -2.51 -12.82
C SER A 36 -24.97 -2.94 -13.23
N SER A 37 -24.87 -3.61 -14.38
CA SER A 37 -23.60 -3.95 -15.01
C SER A 37 -22.73 -2.71 -15.32
N THR A 38 -23.34 -1.55 -15.60
CA THR A 38 -22.59 -0.31 -15.87
C THR A 38 -21.82 0.14 -14.64
N TRP A 39 -22.45 0.13 -13.46
CA TRP A 39 -21.81 0.51 -12.20
C TRP A 39 -20.72 -0.49 -11.79
N VAL A 40 -20.90 -1.78 -12.09
CA VAL A 40 -19.85 -2.79 -11.90
C VAL A 40 -18.60 -2.44 -12.72
N LYS A 41 -18.77 -2.12 -14.01
CA LYS A 41 -17.64 -1.75 -14.89
C LYS A 41 -16.94 -0.48 -14.40
N ILE A 42 -17.69 0.56 -14.05
CA ILE A 42 -17.13 1.82 -13.53
C ILE A 42 -16.29 1.54 -12.27
N SER A 43 -16.87 0.83 -11.30
CA SER A 43 -16.18 0.46 -10.06
C SER A 43 -14.95 -0.40 -10.31
N TRP A 44 -14.99 -1.31 -11.28
CA TRP A 44 -13.85 -2.14 -11.65
C TRP A 44 -12.69 -1.30 -12.22
N TYR A 45 -12.97 -0.35 -13.13
CA TYR A 45 -11.94 0.54 -13.68
C TYR A 45 -11.33 1.44 -12.61
N VAL A 46 -12.17 2.05 -11.75
CA VAL A 46 -11.72 2.88 -10.62
C VAL A 46 -10.85 2.06 -9.66
N GLY A 47 -11.29 0.83 -9.33
CA GLY A 47 -10.54 -0.13 -8.53
C GLY A 47 -9.16 -0.43 -9.11
N THR A 48 -9.13 -0.78 -10.40
CA THR A 48 -7.90 -1.15 -11.11
C THR A 48 -6.90 -0.01 -11.13
N ILE A 49 -7.34 1.18 -11.55
CA ILE A 49 -6.46 2.36 -11.63
C ILE A 49 -5.94 2.74 -10.25
N GLY A 50 -6.80 2.78 -9.23
CA GLY A 50 -6.38 3.18 -7.88
C GLY A 50 -5.39 2.18 -7.25
N PHE A 51 -5.53 0.88 -7.53
CA PHE A 51 -4.53 -0.14 -7.14
C PHE A 51 -3.22 0.01 -7.90
N ILE A 52 -3.25 0.22 -9.22
CA ILE A 52 -2.01 0.46 -9.98
C ILE A 52 -1.24 1.64 -9.38
N LEU A 53 -1.92 2.77 -9.15
CA LEU A 53 -1.30 3.95 -8.54
C LEU A 53 -0.72 3.64 -7.16
N TYR A 54 -1.51 2.99 -6.29
CA TYR A 54 -1.09 2.64 -4.94
C TYR A 54 0.16 1.73 -4.95
N PHE A 55 0.12 0.66 -5.75
CA PHE A 55 1.17 -0.35 -5.78
C PHE A 55 2.45 0.15 -6.44
N ILE A 56 2.39 1.03 -7.45
CA ILE A 56 3.58 1.67 -8.02
C ILE A 56 4.33 2.46 -6.94
N HIS A 57 3.64 3.36 -6.24
CA HIS A 57 4.28 4.13 -5.18
C HIS A 57 4.85 3.22 -4.07
N ARG A 58 4.10 2.17 -3.72
CA ARG A 58 4.53 1.20 -2.73
C ARG A 58 5.79 0.45 -3.16
N PHE A 59 5.84 0.04 -4.42
CA PHE A 59 6.98 -0.62 -5.02
C PHE A 59 8.20 0.30 -5.01
N ASP A 60 8.06 1.55 -5.44
CA ASP A 60 9.16 2.52 -5.47
C ASP A 60 9.78 2.76 -4.08
N VAL A 61 8.95 2.95 -3.05
CA VAL A 61 9.43 3.13 -1.67
C VAL A 61 10.11 1.86 -1.16
N SER A 62 9.59 0.68 -1.49
CA SER A 62 10.20 -0.59 -1.09
C SER A 62 11.54 -0.83 -1.79
N LYS A 63 11.59 -0.58 -3.10
CA LYS A 63 12.79 -0.70 -3.91
C LYS A 63 13.89 0.23 -3.42
N LYS A 64 13.59 1.53 -3.22
CA LYS A 64 14.57 2.50 -2.68
C LYS A 64 15.15 2.06 -1.32
N ARG A 65 14.33 1.48 -0.44
CA ARG A 65 14.85 0.95 0.84
C ARG A 65 15.78 -0.25 0.63
N SER A 66 15.41 -1.17 -0.25
CA SER A 66 16.23 -2.33 -0.59
C SER A 66 17.56 -1.92 -1.21
N ASP A 67 17.53 -1.00 -2.17
CA ASP A 67 18.70 -0.50 -2.87
C ASP A 67 19.67 0.16 -1.87
N LEU A 68 19.17 1.01 -0.95
CA LEU A 68 19.98 1.62 0.10
C LEU A 68 20.61 0.59 1.05
N ILE A 69 19.89 -0.49 1.40
CA ILE A 69 20.45 -1.55 2.26
C ILE A 69 21.63 -2.25 1.56
N ILE A 70 21.51 -2.49 0.25
CA ILE A 70 22.52 -3.17 -0.57
C ILE A 70 23.71 -2.24 -0.81
N GLU A 71 23.47 -1.01 -1.26
CA GLU A 71 24.50 -0.02 -1.60
C GLU A 71 25.40 0.29 -0.40
N HIS A 72 24.80 0.51 0.78
CA HIS A 72 25.53 0.79 2.01
C HIS A 72 26.01 -0.46 2.75
N ARG A 73 25.70 -1.66 2.22
CA ARG A 73 25.97 -2.97 2.85
C ARG A 73 25.54 -3.01 4.31
N LEU A 74 24.41 -2.37 4.63
CA LEU A 74 23.96 -2.17 6.02
C LEU A 74 23.76 -3.49 6.75
N ARG A 75 23.31 -4.53 6.02
CA ARG A 75 23.16 -5.87 6.57
C ARG A 75 24.50 -6.49 6.97
N GLU A 76 25.51 -6.38 6.12
CA GLU A 76 26.84 -6.96 6.41
C GLU A 76 27.50 -6.28 7.61
N LYS A 77 27.37 -4.94 7.70
CA LYS A 77 27.88 -4.15 8.84
C LYS A 77 27.18 -4.51 10.14
N LEU A 78 25.87 -4.79 10.09
CA LEU A 78 25.10 -5.27 11.23
C LEU A 78 25.55 -6.69 11.66
N ASP A 79 25.64 -7.63 10.71
CA ASP A 79 25.99 -9.03 11.00
C ASP A 79 27.43 -9.18 11.54
N ARG A 80 28.35 -8.29 11.14
CA ARG A 80 29.74 -8.25 11.62
C ARG A 80 29.94 -7.43 12.90
N ASN A 81 28.86 -6.84 13.43
CA ASN A 81 28.88 -5.99 14.61
C ASN A 81 29.79 -4.74 14.47
N THR A 82 29.93 -4.21 13.25
CA THR A 82 30.76 -3.03 12.91
C THR A 82 29.91 -1.76 12.73
N LEU A 83 28.83 -1.63 13.50
CA LEU A 83 27.92 -0.47 13.43
C LEU A 83 28.59 0.84 13.89
N ASP A 84 29.65 0.75 14.67
CA ASP A 84 30.52 1.86 15.06
C ASP A 84 31.28 2.46 13.87
N GLU A 85 31.47 1.71 12.78
CA GLU A 85 32.12 2.16 11.55
C GLU A 85 31.17 2.86 10.56
N LEU A 86 29.90 3.08 10.93
CA LEU A 86 28.92 3.75 10.06
C LEU A 86 29.36 5.19 9.78
N ASN A 87 29.60 5.48 8.50
CA ASN A 87 29.87 6.84 8.05
C ASN A 87 28.58 7.68 8.03
N ASN A 88 28.69 8.97 7.70
CA ASN A 88 27.53 9.85 7.69
C ASN A 88 26.48 9.45 6.65
N ASP A 89 26.91 8.94 5.48
CA ASP A 89 25.98 8.51 4.42
C ASP A 89 25.19 7.25 4.83
N ASP A 90 25.84 6.32 5.54
CA ASP A 90 25.17 5.13 6.08
C ASP A 90 24.11 5.50 7.12
N LYS A 91 24.43 6.48 7.98
CA LYS A 91 23.49 7.00 9.00
C LYS A 91 22.30 7.69 8.35
N ASP A 92 22.51 8.42 7.27
CA ASP A 92 21.44 9.06 6.50
C ASP A 92 20.55 8.02 5.80
N ALA A 93 21.14 7.00 5.19
CA ALA A 93 20.41 5.88 4.57
C ALA A 93 19.55 5.13 5.61
N LEU A 94 20.14 4.79 6.76
CA LEU A 94 19.44 4.15 7.88
C LEU A 94 18.30 5.04 8.40
N GLY A 95 18.58 6.34 8.57
CA GLY A 95 17.59 7.33 8.99
C GLY A 95 16.41 7.42 8.00
N TYR A 96 16.67 7.38 6.70
CA TYR A 96 15.63 7.30 5.68
C TYR A 96 14.79 6.02 5.79
N ILE A 97 15.44 4.85 5.91
CA ILE A 97 14.77 3.55 6.02
C ILE A 97 13.84 3.53 7.25
N LEU A 98 14.35 3.91 8.42
CA LEU A 98 13.59 3.94 9.66
C LEU A 98 12.43 4.95 9.59
N ARG A 99 12.68 6.17 9.10
CA ARG A 99 11.64 7.19 8.97
C ARG A 99 10.53 6.75 8.01
N THR A 100 10.86 6.11 6.89
CA THR A 100 9.87 5.65 5.92
C THR A 100 9.11 4.42 6.40
N LEU A 101 9.74 3.53 7.18
CA LEU A 101 9.06 2.43 7.87
C LEU A 101 8.02 2.94 8.87
N VAL A 102 8.40 3.89 9.73
CA VAL A 102 7.52 4.41 10.80
C VAL A 102 6.40 5.29 10.23
N SER A 103 6.71 6.16 9.25
CA SER A 103 5.71 7.08 8.69
C SER A 103 4.79 6.47 7.63
N SER A 104 4.98 5.19 7.31
CA SER A 104 4.16 4.47 6.32
C SER A 104 2.72 4.31 6.81
N LYS A 105 1.76 4.82 6.03
CA LYS A 105 0.31 4.58 6.25
C LYS A 105 -0.17 3.24 5.69
N GLU A 106 0.73 2.38 5.25
CA GLU A 106 0.41 1.07 4.68
C GLU A 106 -0.45 0.19 5.59
N LYS A 107 -0.19 0.20 6.91
CA LYS A 107 -0.99 -0.59 7.87
C LYS A 107 -2.48 -0.27 7.78
N TRP A 108 -2.83 0.99 7.52
CA TRP A 108 -4.21 1.41 7.33
C TRP A 108 -4.82 0.82 6.06
N ASN A 109 -4.07 0.76 4.95
CA ASN A 109 -4.56 0.06 3.75
C ASN A 109 -4.80 -1.43 4.04
N TYR A 110 -3.93 -2.09 4.80
CA TYR A 110 -4.17 -3.49 5.20
C TYR A 110 -5.42 -3.66 6.06
N TYR A 111 -5.63 -2.79 7.05
CA TYR A 111 -6.86 -2.82 7.84
C TYR A 111 -8.10 -2.58 6.98
N THR A 112 -8.06 -1.61 6.08
CA THR A 112 -9.18 -1.31 5.18
C THR A 112 -9.48 -2.49 4.25
N ILE A 113 -8.46 -3.08 3.63
CA ILE A 113 -8.64 -4.28 2.80
C ILE A 113 -9.25 -5.39 3.63
N PHE A 114 -8.68 -5.70 4.80
CA PHE A 114 -9.16 -6.80 5.64
C PHE A 114 -10.62 -6.61 6.06
N ILE A 115 -10.95 -5.46 6.64
CA ILE A 115 -12.29 -5.16 7.15
C ILE A 115 -13.32 -5.11 6.00
N LEU A 116 -13.04 -4.36 4.94
CA LEU A 116 -13.97 -4.26 3.81
C LEU A 116 -14.14 -5.59 3.07
N SER A 117 -13.09 -6.42 3.01
CA SER A 117 -13.21 -7.76 2.44
C SER A 117 -14.09 -8.67 3.29
N GLY A 118 -13.94 -8.62 4.63
CA GLY A 118 -14.81 -9.36 5.54
C GLY A 118 -16.27 -8.94 5.41
N ILE A 119 -16.55 -7.63 5.41
CA ILE A 119 -17.90 -7.09 5.21
C ILE A 119 -18.46 -7.53 3.85
N ALA A 120 -17.69 -7.35 2.78
CA ALA A 120 -18.14 -7.68 1.43
C ALA A 120 -18.42 -9.18 1.27
N LEU A 121 -17.62 -10.04 1.90
CA LEU A 121 -17.84 -11.48 1.91
C LEU A 121 -19.16 -11.83 2.62
N ILE A 122 -19.40 -11.28 3.81
CA ILE A 122 -20.66 -11.51 4.55
C ILE A 122 -21.85 -11.05 3.70
N VAL A 123 -21.78 -9.85 3.12
CA VAL A 123 -22.84 -9.30 2.26
C VAL A 123 -23.07 -10.17 1.03
N GLY A 124 -22.01 -10.63 0.37
CA GLY A 124 -22.11 -11.54 -0.78
C GLY A 124 -22.81 -12.85 -0.42
N ILE A 125 -22.40 -13.50 0.68
CA ILE A 125 -23.04 -14.73 1.16
C ILE A 125 -24.52 -14.51 1.47
N LEU A 126 -24.88 -13.38 2.09
CA LEU A 126 -26.28 -13.06 2.38
C LEU A 126 -27.10 -12.88 1.10
N PHE A 127 -26.57 -12.21 0.08
CA PHE A 127 -27.28 -12.05 -1.19
C PHE A 127 -27.43 -13.37 -1.94
N ASP A 128 -26.34 -14.13 -2.06
CA ASP A 128 -26.30 -15.37 -2.84
C ASP A 128 -27.16 -16.48 -2.22
N PHE A 129 -27.12 -16.64 -0.89
CA PHE A 129 -27.71 -17.82 -0.23
C PHE A 129 -28.96 -17.53 0.60
N VAL A 130 -29.08 -16.34 1.19
CA VAL A 130 -30.20 -16.02 2.09
C VAL A 130 -31.31 -15.28 1.35
N LEU A 131 -30.95 -14.26 0.59
CA LEU A 131 -31.92 -13.39 -0.07
C LEU A 131 -32.33 -13.90 -1.47
N LYS A 132 -31.59 -14.87 -2.04
CA LYS A 132 -31.84 -15.45 -3.38
C LYS A 132 -32.21 -14.36 -4.42
N VAL A 133 -31.45 -13.29 -4.42
CA VAL A 133 -31.63 -12.22 -5.42
C VAL A 133 -31.06 -12.76 -6.73
N GLU A 134 -31.93 -13.18 -7.65
CA GLU A 134 -31.57 -13.59 -9.02
C GLU A 134 -31.22 -12.39 -9.91
#